data_AF-E6TBY9-F1
#
_entry.id   AF-E6TBY9-F1
#
_cell.length_a   1.000
_cell.length_b   1.000
_cell.length_c   1.000
_cell.angle_alpha   90.00
_cell.angle_beta   90.00
_cell.angle_gamma   90.00
#
_symmetry.space_group_name_H-M   'P 1'
#
loop_
_entity.id
_entity.type
_entity.pdbx_description
1 polymer ?
#
loop_
_entity_poly.entity_id
_entity_poly.type
_entity_poly.pdbx_seq_one_letter_code
_entity_poly.pdbx_strand_id
1 'polypeptide(L)'
;MDLTWWPVAALGAGAVVLVIAVAILLPVTGNQDRRLPLANTDRLTRLPEYRAVLRRQTRAAIVTLTLLILLCGTTVLVSARPNEPRRDEAGAVARQDIMLCAGSPVDEPATSDFLRYFARQAPTYGAERIGLTSSNRRLIPLTRDHQFAAGRLGDFARNSPAAPTFASSVTYADYSPTVADVLALCLTGFPDFENESTTRRSLIYVGPGSLRAPGDTRPSLYTDAETVEMARRAGVQISAIATPGRDTGALSAAVGETGGQFFRFDPARVDGQLDAIRAAAAAPPEGIDVREDSPVVALIVALALSALLAVSLLAVRR
;
A
#
# COMPACT_ATOMS: atom_id res chain seq x y z
N MET A 1 13.36 -15.83 -5.16
CA MET A 1 12.19 -15.13 -5.74
C MET A 1 10.99 -15.96 -5.31
N ASP A 2 10.29 -15.51 -4.28
CA ASP A 2 9.17 -16.28 -3.72
C ASP A 2 7.87 -15.73 -4.31
N LEU A 3 7.17 -16.55 -5.09
CA LEU A 3 5.97 -16.15 -5.80
C LEU A 3 4.76 -16.20 -4.86
N THR A 4 4.22 -15.04 -4.50
CA THR A 4 2.98 -14.92 -3.70
C THR A 4 1.76 -15.55 -4.37
N TRP A 5 1.79 -15.73 -5.70
CA TRP A 5 0.73 -16.37 -6.50
C TRP A 5 1.27 -17.55 -7.31
N TRP A 6 2.00 -18.46 -6.66
CA TRP A 6 2.48 -19.69 -7.29
C TRP A 6 1.42 -20.50 -8.06
N PRO A 7 0.11 -20.53 -7.69
CA PRO A 7 -0.90 -21.29 -8.44
C PRO A 7 -1.17 -20.68 -9.82
N VAL A 8 -1.09 -19.35 -9.96
CA VAL A 8 -1.28 -18.65 -11.24
C VAL A 8 -0.11 -18.93 -12.17
N ALA A 9 1.11 -18.92 -11.63
CA ALA A 9 2.31 -19.30 -12.37
C ALA A 9 2.24 -20.77 -12.84
N ALA A 10 1.79 -21.69 -11.97
CA ALA A 10 1.61 -23.09 -12.32
C ALA A 10 0.53 -23.30 -13.39
N LEU A 11 -0.61 -22.60 -13.29
CA LEU A 11 -1.68 -22.64 -14.29
C LEU A 11 -1.22 -22.07 -15.64
N GLY A 12 -0.51 -20.94 -15.64
CA GLY A 12 0.06 -20.34 -16.84
C GLY A 12 1.07 -21.27 -17.53
N ALA A 13 1.97 -21.89 -16.76
CA ALA A 13 2.91 -22.88 -17.27
C ALA A 13 2.18 -24.11 -17.84
N GLY A 14 1.15 -24.61 -17.14
CA GLY A 14 0.30 -25.71 -17.61
C GLY A 14 -0.40 -25.40 -18.93
N ALA A 15 -0.94 -24.19 -19.09
CA ALA A 15 -1.57 -23.76 -20.33
C ALA A 15 -0.59 -23.69 -21.51
N VAL A 16 0.64 -23.21 -21.28
CA VAL A 16 1.69 -23.20 -22.33
C VAL A 16 2.06 -24.61 -22.75
N VAL A 17 2.28 -25.52 -21.78
CA VAL A 17 2.56 -26.94 -22.07
C VAL A 17 1.41 -27.58 -22.83
N LEU A 18 0.16 -27.29 -22.46
CA LEU A 18 -1.03 -27.77 -23.16
C LEU A 18 -1.08 -27.29 -24.60
N VAL A 19 -0.84 -25.99 -24.86
CA VAL A 19 -0.83 -25.43 -26.22
C VAL A 19 0.28 -26.06 -27.07
N ILE A 20 1.47 -26.27 -26.50
CA ILE A 20 2.58 -26.96 -27.19
C ILE A 20 2.19 -28.41 -27.50
N ALA A 21 1.64 -29.14 -26.51
CA ALA A 21 1.21 -30.51 -26.68
C ALA A 21 0.12 -30.62 -27.76
N VAL A 22 -0.87 -29.74 -27.72
CA VAL A 22 -1.95 -29.64 -28.71
C VAL A 22 -1.38 -29.32 -30.10
N ALA A 23 -0.40 -28.44 -30.23
CA ALA A 23 0.23 -28.11 -31.51
C ALA A 23 1.06 -29.26 -32.11
N ILE A 24 1.70 -30.09 -31.27
CA ILE A 24 2.45 -31.28 -31.71
C ILE A 24 1.51 -32.44 -32.04
N LEU A 25 0.46 -32.61 -31.23
CA LEU A 25 -0.45 -33.76 -31.30
C LEU A 25 -1.60 -33.56 -32.28
N LEU A 26 -2.02 -32.32 -32.56
CA LEU A 26 -3.02 -32.07 -33.59
C LEU A 26 -2.34 -32.20 -34.96
N PRO A 27 -2.67 -33.24 -35.74
CA PRO A 27 -2.23 -33.29 -37.12
C PRO A 27 -2.82 -32.05 -37.82
N VAL A 28 -1.96 -31.30 -38.50
CA VAL A 28 -2.40 -30.23 -39.40
C VAL A 28 -3.18 -30.88 -40.53
N THR A 29 -4.47 -31.05 -40.34
CA THR A 29 -5.44 -31.47 -41.36
C THR A 29 -5.74 -30.30 -42.29
N GLY A 30 -4.71 -29.58 -42.72
CA GLY A 30 -4.79 -28.50 -43.70
C GLY A 30 -4.77 -29.06 -45.11
N ASN A 31 -5.91 -29.03 -45.80
CA ASN A 31 -6.07 -29.24 -47.24
C ASN A 31 -5.30 -30.42 -47.85
N GLN A 32 -5.54 -31.65 -47.35
CA GLN A 32 -5.18 -32.85 -48.12
C GLN A 32 -5.97 -32.94 -49.44
N ASP A 33 -7.16 -32.31 -49.50
CA ASP A 33 -8.06 -32.33 -50.67
C ASP A 33 -7.54 -31.59 -51.91
N ARG A 34 -6.40 -30.90 -51.81
CA ARG A 34 -5.81 -30.14 -52.93
C ARG A 34 -4.35 -30.51 -53.21
N ARG A 35 -3.91 -31.69 -52.76
CA ARG A 35 -2.63 -32.28 -53.17
C ARG A 35 -2.83 -32.99 -54.50
N LEU A 36 -2.75 -32.24 -55.60
CA LEU A 36 -2.64 -32.83 -56.94
C LEU A 36 -1.36 -33.69 -56.97
N PRO A 37 -1.47 -35.01 -57.22
CA PRO A 37 -0.29 -35.86 -57.33
C PRO A 37 0.53 -35.43 -58.54
N LEU A 38 1.62 -34.73 -58.28
CA LEU A 38 2.58 -34.30 -59.29
C LEU A 38 3.63 -35.39 -59.46
N ALA A 39 3.75 -35.95 -60.66
CA ALA A 39 4.79 -36.91 -61.00
C ALA A 39 6.18 -36.22 -61.03
N ASN A 40 7.25 -36.93 -60.69
CA ASN A 40 8.64 -36.44 -60.69
C ASN A 40 8.94 -35.25 -59.75
N THR A 41 8.27 -35.15 -58.61
CA THR A 41 8.58 -34.15 -57.56
C THR A 41 9.97 -34.30 -56.96
N ASP A 42 10.56 -35.49 -56.99
CA ASP A 42 11.88 -35.76 -56.42
C ASP A 42 13.01 -34.98 -57.12
N ARG A 43 12.85 -34.63 -58.40
CA ARG A 43 13.82 -33.78 -59.12
C ARG A 43 13.69 -32.30 -58.72
N LEU A 44 12.45 -31.82 -58.50
CA LEU A 44 12.16 -30.46 -58.07
C LEU A 44 12.56 -30.20 -56.61
N THR A 45 12.39 -31.18 -55.72
CA THR A 45 12.74 -31.05 -54.29
C THR A 45 14.25 -31.16 -54.01
N ARG A 46 15.03 -31.71 -54.95
CA ARG A 46 16.50 -31.82 -54.84
C ARG A 46 17.25 -30.55 -55.30
N LEU A 47 16.59 -29.62 -55.98
CA LEU A 47 17.20 -28.35 -56.39
C LEU A 47 17.68 -27.55 -55.16
N PRO A 48 18.92 -27.03 -55.20
CA PRO A 48 19.49 -26.29 -54.06
C PRO A 48 18.68 -25.03 -53.73
N GLU A 49 18.07 -24.39 -54.73
CA GLU A 49 17.21 -23.21 -54.54
C GLU A 49 15.93 -23.55 -53.77
N TYR A 50 15.27 -24.66 -54.08
CA TYR A 50 14.07 -25.11 -53.36
C TYR A 50 14.38 -25.47 -51.90
N ARG A 51 15.51 -26.14 -51.66
CA ARG A 51 15.99 -26.44 -50.30
C ARG A 51 16.37 -25.19 -49.53
N ALA A 52 16.91 -24.16 -50.21
CA ALA A 52 17.24 -22.89 -49.57
C ALA A 52 15.97 -22.13 -49.12
N VAL A 53 14.92 -22.12 -49.94
CA VAL A 53 13.63 -21.50 -49.59
C VAL A 53 12.95 -22.24 -48.43
N LEU A 54 12.88 -23.57 -48.48
CA LEU A 54 12.34 -24.38 -47.38
C LEU A 54 13.12 -24.22 -46.07
N ARG A 55 14.45 -24.12 -46.13
CA ARG A 55 15.29 -23.85 -44.94
C ARG A 55 15.05 -22.46 -44.38
N ARG A 56 14.83 -21.44 -45.23
CA ARG A 56 14.47 -20.09 -44.76
C ARG A 56 13.10 -20.09 -44.12
N GLN A 57 12.11 -20.74 -44.72
CA GLN A 57 10.74 -20.82 -44.19
C GLN A 57 10.66 -21.61 -42.88
N THR A 58 11.39 -22.73 -42.77
CA THR A 58 11.47 -23.51 -41.53
C THR A 58 12.23 -22.76 -40.44
N ARG A 59 13.34 -22.09 -40.75
CA ARG A 59 14.05 -21.22 -39.78
C ARG A 59 13.17 -20.08 -39.29
N ALA A 60 12.44 -19.43 -40.19
CA ALA A 60 11.47 -18.39 -39.84
C ALA A 60 10.37 -18.90 -38.92
N ALA A 61 9.79 -20.07 -39.22
CA ALA A 61 8.77 -20.70 -38.39
C ALA A 61 9.32 -21.04 -36.99
N ILE A 62 10.54 -21.60 -36.90
CA ILE A 62 11.20 -21.90 -35.63
C ILE A 62 11.43 -20.62 -34.82
N VAL A 63 11.98 -19.57 -35.44
CA VAL A 63 12.24 -18.28 -34.77
C VAL A 63 10.94 -17.62 -34.28
N THR A 64 9.87 -17.68 -35.08
CA THR A 64 8.57 -17.11 -34.70
C THR A 64 7.97 -17.89 -33.52
N LEU A 65 8.05 -19.22 -33.55
CA LEU A 65 7.55 -20.08 -32.48
C LEU A 65 8.33 -19.87 -31.17
N THR A 66 9.66 -19.77 -31.23
CA THR A 66 10.48 -19.54 -30.03
C THR A 66 10.19 -18.17 -29.40
N LEU A 67 10.05 -17.12 -30.21
CA LEU A 67 9.69 -15.78 -29.72
C LEU A 67 8.31 -15.75 -29.07
N LEU A 68 7.32 -16.45 -29.64
CA LEU A 68 5.98 -16.57 -29.05
C LEU A 68 6.00 -17.28 -27.69
N ILE A 69 6.77 -18.38 -27.57
CA ILE A 69 6.91 -19.11 -26.29
C ILE A 69 7.56 -18.23 -25.23
N LEU A 70 8.64 -17.52 -25.59
CA LEU A 70 9.32 -16.60 -24.67
C LEU A 70 8.40 -15.46 -24.23
N LEU A 71 7.65 -14.86 -25.16
CA LEU A 71 6.71 -13.79 -24.86
C LEU A 71 5.63 -14.28 -23.88
N CYS A 72 5.02 -15.43 -24.15
CA CYS A 72 4.01 -16.03 -23.28
C CYS A 72 4.57 -16.29 -21.86
N GLY A 73 5.78 -16.85 -21.78
CA GLY A 73 6.49 -17.04 -20.51
C GLY A 73 6.71 -15.74 -19.74
N THR A 74 7.14 -14.67 -20.42
CA THR A 74 7.33 -13.36 -19.78
C THR A 74 6.01 -12.74 -19.31
N THR A 75 4.92 -12.89 -20.07
CA THR A 75 3.60 -12.39 -19.63
C THR A 75 3.09 -13.10 -18.39
N VAL A 76 3.31 -14.43 -18.30
CA VAL A 76 3.00 -15.20 -17.09
C VAL A 76 3.84 -14.71 -15.91
N LEU A 77 5.15 -14.49 -16.10
CA LEU A 77 6.02 -13.97 -15.05
C LEU A 77 5.61 -12.58 -14.58
N VAL A 78 5.26 -11.67 -15.50
CA VAL A 78 4.75 -10.32 -15.16
C VAL A 78 3.44 -10.41 -14.37
N SER A 79 2.52 -11.31 -14.77
CA SER A 79 1.26 -11.51 -14.05
C SER A 79 1.46 -12.05 -12.64
N ALA A 80 2.56 -12.74 -12.40
CA ALA A 80 2.91 -13.30 -11.10
C ALA A 80 3.57 -12.30 -10.14
N ARG A 81 3.75 -11.03 -10.56
CA ARG A 81 4.31 -9.91 -9.76
C ARG A 81 5.61 -10.32 -9.04
N PRO A 82 6.73 -10.41 -9.79
CA PRO A 82 7.99 -10.80 -9.21
C PRO A 82 8.39 -9.74 -8.19
N ASN A 83 8.44 -10.18 -6.95
CA ASN A 83 8.84 -9.37 -5.84
C ASN A 83 10.38 -9.49 -5.74
N GLU A 84 11.11 -8.42 -5.42
CA GLU A 84 12.55 -8.49 -5.13
C GLU A 84 12.80 -8.19 -3.64
N PRO A 85 13.69 -8.94 -2.96
CA PRO A 85 14.10 -8.58 -1.60
C PRO A 85 15.02 -7.38 -1.71
N ARG A 86 14.53 -6.18 -1.40
CA ARG A 86 15.40 -5.02 -1.25
C ARG A 86 15.92 -5.02 0.18
N ARG A 87 17.22 -5.27 0.35
CA ARG A 87 17.89 -4.96 1.61
C ARG A 87 17.84 -3.46 1.83
N ASP A 88 17.51 -3.06 3.05
CA ASP A 88 17.49 -1.68 3.52
C ASP A 88 18.85 -1.01 3.24
N GLU A 89 18.91 -0.24 2.16
CA GLU A 89 19.82 0.90 2.12
C GLU A 89 19.23 1.93 3.07
N ALA A 90 19.97 2.24 4.14
CA ALA A 90 19.63 3.26 5.13
C ALA A 90 19.22 4.56 4.41
N GLY A 91 17.91 4.81 4.29
CA GLY A 91 17.36 5.94 3.55
C GLY A 91 16.12 5.67 2.70
N ALA A 92 15.67 4.42 2.54
CA ALA A 92 14.35 4.18 1.94
C ALA A 92 13.25 4.77 2.86
N VAL A 93 12.52 5.78 2.35
CA VAL A 93 11.44 6.47 3.08
C VAL A 93 10.44 5.43 3.57
N ALA A 94 10.47 5.14 4.88
CA ALA A 94 9.56 4.19 5.48
C ALA A 94 8.13 4.63 5.20
N ARG A 95 7.36 3.78 4.52
CA ARG A 95 5.96 4.05 4.22
C ARG A 95 5.22 4.10 5.56
N GLN A 96 4.85 5.31 5.98
CA GLN A 96 4.28 5.58 7.30
C GLN A 96 2.83 6.05 7.18
N ASP A 97 1.96 5.49 8.00
CA ASP A 97 0.57 5.90 8.15
C ASP A 97 0.45 6.68 9.47
N ILE A 98 0.02 7.94 9.37
CA ILE A 98 -0.12 8.86 10.50
C ILE A 98 -1.60 9.15 10.71
N MET A 99 -2.16 8.72 11.83
CA MET A 99 -3.52 9.06 12.24
C MET A 99 -3.48 10.12 13.33
N LEU A 100 -3.98 11.31 13.01
CA LEU A 100 -4.20 12.37 13.96
C LEU A 100 -5.51 12.11 14.72
N CYS A 101 -5.45 12.18 16.04
CA CYS A 101 -6.57 11.87 16.91
C CYS A 101 -6.85 13.06 17.85
N ALA A 102 -8.00 13.71 17.68
CA ALA A 102 -8.37 14.88 18.48
C ALA A 102 -9.48 14.53 19.48
N GLY A 103 -9.13 14.49 20.77
CA GLY A 103 -10.09 14.33 21.87
C GLY A 103 -10.71 15.64 22.34
N SER A 104 -10.06 16.77 22.05
CA SER A 104 -10.55 18.12 22.34
C SER A 104 -11.21 18.78 21.11
N PRO A 105 -12.15 19.72 21.31
CA PRO A 105 -12.72 20.53 20.23
C PRO A 105 -11.69 21.52 19.65
N VAL A 106 -12.00 22.14 18.50
CA VAL A 106 -11.05 22.99 17.74
C VAL A 106 -10.84 24.38 18.33
N ASP A 107 -11.74 24.82 19.20
CA ASP A 107 -11.66 26.10 19.92
C ASP A 107 -10.63 26.07 21.05
N GLU A 108 -10.22 24.88 21.50
CA GLU A 108 -9.07 24.73 22.39
C GLU A 108 -7.75 25.03 21.63
N PRO A 109 -6.87 25.88 22.19
CA PRO A 109 -5.58 26.21 21.56
C PRO A 109 -4.76 24.97 21.21
N ALA A 110 -4.74 23.96 22.08
CA ALA A 110 -4.01 22.72 21.86
C ALA A 110 -4.41 22.00 20.57
N THR A 111 -5.70 21.85 20.32
CA THR A 111 -6.21 21.25 19.08
C THR A 111 -5.91 22.14 17.88
N SER A 112 -6.15 23.46 17.99
CA SER A 112 -5.96 24.37 16.87
C SER A 112 -4.49 24.45 16.43
N ASP A 113 -3.55 24.50 17.38
CA ASP A 113 -2.11 24.57 17.12
C ASP A 113 -1.59 23.25 16.56
N PHE A 114 -2.05 22.13 17.12
CA PHE A 114 -1.77 20.79 16.62
C PHE A 114 -2.19 20.62 15.16
N LEU A 115 -3.43 20.98 14.81
CA LEU A 115 -3.92 20.92 13.44
C LEU A 115 -3.17 21.89 12.52
N ARG A 116 -2.82 23.08 13.01
CA ARG A 116 -2.04 24.07 12.26
C ARG A 116 -0.64 23.58 11.94
N TYR A 117 0.00 22.88 12.88
CA TYR A 117 1.30 22.25 12.68
C TYR A 117 1.21 21.21 11.55
N PHE A 118 0.26 20.27 11.63
CA PHE A 118 0.12 19.24 10.59
C PHE A 118 -0.34 19.79 9.24
N ALA A 119 -1.09 20.90 9.22
CA ALA A 119 -1.41 21.60 7.98
C ALA A 119 -0.17 22.14 7.27
N ARG A 120 0.83 22.65 8.02
CA ARG A 120 2.13 23.09 7.46
C ARG A 120 3.01 21.90 7.08
N GLN A 121 2.91 20.80 7.81
CA GLN A 121 3.79 19.65 7.68
C GLN A 121 3.38 18.69 6.56
N ALA A 122 2.08 18.47 6.36
CA ALA A 122 1.59 17.49 5.39
C ALA A 122 2.17 17.67 3.97
N PRO A 123 2.30 18.90 3.42
CA PRO A 123 2.87 19.11 2.09
C PRO A 123 4.33 18.67 1.91
N THR A 124 5.08 18.45 3.00
CA THR A 124 6.48 18.02 2.94
C THR A 124 6.65 16.51 3.04
N TYR A 125 5.56 15.75 3.17
CA TYR A 125 5.60 14.29 3.17
C TYR A 125 5.86 13.74 1.76
N GLY A 126 6.50 12.57 1.71
CA GLY A 126 6.76 11.82 0.48
C GLY A 126 5.84 10.61 0.35
N ALA A 127 6.16 9.53 1.06
CA ALA A 127 5.43 8.26 0.97
C ALA A 127 4.34 8.10 2.05
N GLU A 128 4.30 9.02 3.01
CA GLU A 128 3.44 8.97 4.17
C GLU A 128 1.98 9.22 3.81
N ARG A 129 1.08 8.58 4.55
CA ARG A 129 -0.35 8.86 4.54
C ARG A 129 -0.74 9.57 5.83
N ILE A 130 -1.64 10.54 5.74
CA ILE A 130 -2.17 11.25 6.91
C ILE A 130 -3.70 11.18 6.96
N GLY A 131 -4.24 10.99 8.15
CA GLY A 131 -5.68 11.01 8.43
C GLY A 131 -5.99 11.82 9.69
N LEU A 132 -7.26 12.15 9.89
CA LEU A 132 -7.74 12.86 11.07
C LEU A 132 -9.07 12.27 11.54
N THR A 133 -9.11 11.94 12.82
CA THR A 133 -10.32 11.53 13.53
C THR A 133 -10.51 12.43 14.75
N SER A 134 -11.71 12.95 14.90
CA SER A 134 -12.16 13.71 16.08
C SER A 134 -12.73 12.78 17.15
N SER A 135 -13.29 13.33 18.22
CA SER A 135 -13.86 12.55 19.33
C SER A 135 -14.99 11.59 18.93
N ASN A 136 -15.70 11.84 17.83
CA ASN A 136 -16.82 10.98 17.42
C ASN A 136 -16.97 10.76 15.90
N ARG A 137 -16.05 11.25 15.07
CA ARG A 137 -16.11 11.06 13.62
C ARG A 137 -14.76 11.19 12.94
N ARG A 138 -14.61 10.48 11.83
CA ARG A 138 -13.48 10.61 10.92
C ARG A 138 -13.67 11.81 10.00
N LEU A 139 -12.73 12.75 10.02
CA LEU A 139 -12.77 14.00 9.27
C LEU A 139 -11.98 13.93 7.96
N ILE A 140 -10.84 13.25 8.01
CA ILE A 140 -9.95 13.05 6.87
C ILE A 140 -9.63 11.55 6.84
N PRO A 141 -10.06 10.80 5.81
CA PRO A 141 -9.62 9.43 5.65
C PRO A 141 -8.10 9.40 5.41
N LEU A 142 -7.47 8.30 5.76
CA LEU A 142 -6.03 8.14 5.57
C LEU A 142 -5.68 8.28 4.06
N THR A 143 -4.93 9.32 3.70
CA THR A 143 -4.70 9.71 2.30
C THR A 143 -3.26 10.14 2.02
N ARG A 144 -2.83 9.97 0.77
CA ARG A 144 -1.58 10.56 0.23
C ARG A 144 -1.80 11.89 -0.49
N ASP A 145 -3.05 12.34 -0.62
CA ASP A 145 -3.33 13.70 -1.12
C ASP A 145 -3.02 14.70 -0.02
N HIS A 146 -1.73 15.08 0.07
CA HIS A 146 -1.22 15.95 1.10
C HIS A 146 -1.75 17.38 0.98
N GLN A 147 -2.10 17.82 -0.23
CA GLN A 147 -2.69 19.14 -0.45
C GLN A 147 -4.13 19.19 0.07
N PHE A 148 -4.92 18.15 -0.22
CA PHE A 148 -6.24 17.99 0.39
C PHE A 148 -6.16 17.93 1.91
N ALA A 149 -5.26 17.12 2.46
CA ALA A 149 -5.10 16.99 3.90
C ALA A 149 -4.68 18.32 4.55
N ALA A 150 -3.66 19.00 4.00
CA ALA A 150 -3.18 20.29 4.48
C ALA A 150 -4.27 21.36 4.48
N GLY A 151 -5.04 21.45 3.38
CA GLY A 151 -6.17 22.37 3.27
C GLY A 151 -7.23 22.12 4.35
N ARG A 152 -7.68 20.87 4.50
CA ARG A 152 -8.68 20.50 5.52
C ARG A 152 -8.19 20.72 6.94
N LEU A 153 -6.95 20.35 7.26
CA LEU A 153 -6.35 20.62 8.56
C LEU A 153 -6.27 22.12 8.86
N GLY A 154 -5.87 22.92 7.86
CA GLY A 154 -5.82 24.38 7.97
C GLY A 154 -7.19 25.02 8.18
N ASP A 155 -8.24 24.50 7.53
CA ASP A 155 -9.60 24.97 7.70
C ASP A 155 -10.13 24.69 9.12
N PHE A 156 -9.88 23.50 9.67
CA PHE A 156 -10.22 23.20 11.07
C PHE A 156 -9.40 24.03 12.05
N ALA A 157 -8.09 24.19 11.81
CA ALA A 157 -7.19 24.95 12.68
C ALA A 157 -7.54 26.43 12.82
N ARG A 158 -8.24 27.01 11.82
CA ARG A 158 -8.75 28.39 11.86
C ARG A 158 -10.24 28.47 12.23
N ASN A 159 -10.87 27.33 12.53
CA ASN A 159 -12.32 27.22 12.71
C ASN A 159 -13.10 27.88 11.55
N SER A 160 -12.72 27.56 10.32
CA SER A 160 -13.30 28.15 9.11
C SER A 160 -14.80 27.84 9.01
N PRO A 161 -15.66 28.81 8.65
CA PRO A 161 -17.09 28.56 8.43
C PRO A 161 -17.38 27.56 7.31
N ALA A 162 -16.43 27.37 6.38
CA ALA A 162 -16.53 26.40 5.30
C ALA A 162 -16.09 24.98 5.72
N ALA A 163 -15.48 24.84 6.90
CA ALA A 163 -15.10 23.53 7.43
C ALA A 163 -16.36 22.76 7.83
N PRO A 164 -16.43 21.45 7.58
CA PRO A 164 -17.53 20.64 8.11
C PRO A 164 -17.46 20.61 9.63
N THR A 165 -18.56 20.29 10.31
CA THR A 165 -18.60 20.20 11.78
C THR A 165 -17.47 19.33 12.33
N PHE A 166 -16.63 19.83 13.23
CA PHE A 166 -15.47 19.06 13.71
C PHE A 166 -15.88 17.84 14.54
N ALA A 167 -16.72 18.06 15.56
CA ALA A 167 -17.31 17.02 16.39
C ALA A 167 -18.76 17.41 16.69
N SER A 168 -19.66 16.43 16.70
CA SER A 168 -21.06 16.65 17.07
C SER A 168 -21.23 16.58 18.58
N SER A 169 -22.07 17.42 19.18
CA SER A 169 -22.47 17.26 20.57
C SER A 169 -23.43 16.07 20.69
N VAL A 170 -22.97 14.94 21.22
CA VAL A 170 -23.78 13.74 21.44
C VAL A 170 -23.84 13.45 22.93
N THR A 171 -25.04 13.35 23.46
CA THR A 171 -25.29 12.97 24.86
C THR A 171 -25.76 11.53 24.91
N TYR A 172 -25.04 10.71 25.66
CA TYR A 172 -25.39 9.30 25.91
C TYR A 172 -26.03 9.17 27.30
N ALA A 173 -27.03 8.30 27.44
CA ALA A 173 -27.73 8.07 28.71
C ALA A 173 -27.02 7.00 29.56
N ASP A 174 -26.53 5.97 28.91
CA ASP A 174 -26.05 4.70 29.47
C ASP A 174 -24.53 4.51 29.38
N TYR A 175 -23.83 5.42 28.73
CA TYR A 175 -22.39 5.35 28.47
C TYR A 175 -21.75 6.74 28.66
N SER A 176 -20.47 6.75 29.04
CA SER A 176 -19.66 7.98 29.06
C SER A 176 -18.39 7.78 28.25
N PRO A 177 -18.17 8.60 27.19
CA PRO A 177 -16.94 8.57 26.41
C PRO A 177 -15.67 8.74 27.25
N THR A 178 -14.66 7.96 26.92
CA THR A 178 -13.33 7.98 27.52
C THR A 178 -12.25 8.15 26.45
N VAL A 179 -11.02 8.40 26.90
CA VAL A 179 -9.87 8.50 25.99
C VAL A 179 -9.63 7.17 25.26
N ALA A 180 -9.83 6.03 25.93
CA ALA A 180 -9.78 4.70 25.32
C ALA A 180 -10.75 4.59 24.13
N ASP A 181 -11.99 5.07 24.28
CA ASP A 181 -12.99 5.03 23.20
C ASP A 181 -12.58 5.87 21.99
N VAL A 182 -12.01 7.06 22.23
CA VAL A 182 -11.51 7.95 21.16
C VAL A 182 -10.28 7.33 20.47
N LEU A 183 -9.35 6.77 21.24
CA LEU A 183 -8.18 6.07 20.71
C LEU A 183 -8.59 4.85 19.88
N ALA A 184 -9.55 4.05 20.35
CA ALA A 184 -10.09 2.92 19.58
C ALA A 184 -10.69 3.39 18.26
N LEU A 185 -11.50 4.47 18.26
CA LEU A 185 -12.04 5.05 17.03
C LEU A 185 -10.93 5.49 16.05
N CYS A 186 -9.85 6.08 16.57
CA CYS A 186 -8.69 6.46 15.77
C CYS A 186 -7.89 5.24 15.25
N LEU A 187 -7.74 4.18 16.04
CA LEU A 187 -7.08 2.93 15.64
C LEU A 187 -7.81 2.23 14.48
N THR A 188 -9.14 2.20 14.52
CA THR A 188 -9.95 1.71 13.38
C THR A 188 -9.84 2.60 12.13
N GLY A 189 -9.09 3.70 12.21
CA GLY A 189 -8.69 4.58 11.13
C GLY A 189 -7.71 3.97 10.14
N PHE A 190 -6.92 3.01 10.58
CA PHE A 190 -5.93 2.35 9.74
C PHE A 190 -6.59 1.29 8.84
N PRO A 191 -6.15 1.15 7.58
CA PRO A 191 -6.60 0.06 6.73
C PRO A 191 -6.06 -1.26 7.30
N ASP A 192 -6.91 -2.28 7.39
CA ASP A 192 -6.54 -3.60 7.96
C ASP A 192 -5.95 -3.48 9.38
N PHE A 193 -6.60 -2.70 10.26
CA PHE A 193 -6.11 -2.44 11.61
C PHE A 193 -6.11 -3.68 12.52
N GLU A 194 -6.85 -4.73 12.16
CA GLU A 194 -6.91 -5.98 12.94
C GLU A 194 -5.62 -6.78 12.85
N ASN A 195 -4.82 -6.54 11.81
CA ASN A 195 -3.57 -7.22 11.53
C ASN A 195 -2.38 -6.24 11.55
N GLU A 196 -1.19 -6.79 11.78
CA GLU A 196 0.06 -6.04 11.65
C GLU A 196 0.28 -5.60 10.19
N SER A 197 0.83 -4.40 10.01
CA SER A 197 1.07 -3.84 8.68
C SER A 197 2.53 -3.88 8.29
N THR A 198 2.77 -4.04 7.00
CA THR A 198 4.09 -3.77 6.39
C THR A 198 4.43 -2.28 6.36
N THR A 199 3.47 -1.41 6.67
CA THR A 199 3.67 0.05 6.82
C THR A 199 3.70 0.43 8.29
N ARG A 200 4.61 1.33 8.65
CA ARG A 200 4.69 1.81 10.04
C ARG A 200 3.45 2.63 10.36
N ARG A 201 2.78 2.36 11.49
CA ARG A 201 1.60 3.12 11.90
C ARG A 201 1.90 3.96 13.14
N SER A 202 1.55 5.23 13.09
CA SER A 202 1.68 6.18 14.20
C SER A 202 0.34 6.86 14.44
N LEU A 203 -0.13 6.81 15.68
CA LEU A 203 -1.30 7.53 16.12
C LEU A 203 -0.85 8.65 17.05
N ILE A 204 -1.25 9.89 16.75
CA ILE A 204 -0.87 11.06 17.53
C ILE A 204 -2.13 11.69 18.12
N TYR A 205 -2.28 11.59 19.43
CA TYR A 205 -3.42 12.10 20.19
C TYR A 205 -3.17 13.52 20.72
N VAL A 206 -4.18 14.39 20.61
CA VAL A 206 -4.24 15.68 21.31
C VAL A 206 -5.57 15.81 22.06
N GLY A 207 -5.51 16.15 23.34
CA GLY A 207 -6.71 16.33 24.16
C GLY A 207 -6.46 16.08 25.64
N PRO A 208 -7.51 16.07 26.49
CA PRO A 208 -7.36 15.81 27.91
C PRO A 208 -6.93 14.37 28.19
N GLY A 209 -6.23 14.15 29.30
CA GLY A 209 -5.92 12.78 29.74
C GLY A 209 -7.12 11.97 30.24
N SER A 210 -8.27 12.62 30.47
CA SER A 210 -9.54 11.98 30.80
C SER A 210 -10.71 12.84 30.34
N LEU A 211 -11.58 12.28 29.50
CA LEU A 211 -12.80 12.91 28.98
C LEU A 211 -13.98 12.80 29.94
N ARG A 212 -14.03 11.73 30.73
CA ARG A 212 -15.12 11.44 31.66
C ARG A 212 -15.06 12.39 32.84
N ALA A 213 -16.19 12.99 33.23
CA ALA A 213 -16.27 13.85 34.40
C ALA A 213 -15.89 13.10 35.69
N PRO A 214 -15.25 13.75 36.69
CA PRO A 214 -14.93 13.09 37.95
C PRO A 214 -16.19 12.55 38.63
N GLY A 215 -16.18 11.29 39.06
CA GLY A 215 -17.31 10.65 39.72
C GLY A 215 -18.37 10.07 38.78
N ASP A 216 -18.24 10.22 37.46
CA ASP A 216 -19.08 9.49 36.51
C ASP A 216 -18.64 8.02 36.46
N THR A 217 -19.59 7.11 36.70
CA THR A 217 -19.35 5.67 36.78
C THR A 217 -20.02 4.90 35.64
N ARG A 218 -20.56 5.60 34.64
CA ARG A 218 -21.16 4.93 33.47
C ARG A 218 -20.09 4.10 32.73
N PRO A 219 -20.48 2.97 32.12
CA PRO A 219 -19.56 2.12 31.38
C PRO A 219 -18.86 2.88 30.24
N SER A 220 -17.66 2.41 29.85
CA SER A 220 -17.01 2.74 28.57
C SER A 220 -17.22 1.62 27.54
N LEU A 221 -16.96 1.88 26.25
CA LEU A 221 -17.00 0.83 25.22
C LEU A 221 -15.68 0.05 25.20
N TYR A 222 -14.58 0.74 25.48
CA TYR A 222 -13.24 0.19 25.57
C TYR A 222 -12.59 0.54 26.90
N THR A 223 -11.75 -0.38 27.37
CA THR A 223 -10.81 -0.15 28.46
C THR A 223 -9.45 0.31 27.91
N ASP A 224 -8.63 0.92 28.76
CA ASP A 224 -7.27 1.30 28.39
C ASP A 224 -6.44 0.09 27.95
N ALA A 225 -6.59 -1.04 28.66
CA ALA A 225 -5.90 -2.29 28.34
C ALA A 225 -6.30 -2.86 26.98
N GLU A 226 -7.60 -2.88 26.66
CA GLU A 226 -8.09 -3.33 25.35
C GLU A 226 -7.54 -2.44 24.23
N THR A 227 -7.47 -1.13 24.46
CA THR A 227 -6.96 -0.16 23.46
C THR A 227 -5.46 -0.34 23.22
N VAL A 228 -4.67 -0.58 24.28
CA VAL A 228 -3.24 -0.91 24.17
C VAL A 228 -3.04 -2.20 23.38
N GLU A 229 -3.85 -3.23 23.66
CA GLU A 229 -3.77 -4.50 22.93
C GLU A 229 -4.18 -4.34 21.45
N MET A 230 -5.20 -3.54 21.16
CA MET A 230 -5.56 -3.17 19.78
C MET A 230 -4.38 -2.51 19.07
N ALA A 231 -3.70 -1.56 19.72
CA ALA A 231 -2.56 -0.88 19.14
C ALA A 231 -1.37 -1.81 18.90
N ARG A 232 -1.09 -2.73 19.83
CA ARG A 232 -0.04 -3.74 19.70
C ARG A 232 -0.29 -4.69 18.52
N ARG A 233 -1.50 -5.27 18.44
CA ARG A 233 -1.88 -6.14 17.32
C ARG A 233 -1.80 -5.41 15.98
N ALA A 234 -2.18 -4.14 15.96
CA ALA A 234 -2.11 -3.31 14.77
C ALA A 234 -0.69 -2.82 14.43
N GLY A 235 0.32 -3.03 15.28
CA GLY A 235 1.65 -2.43 15.13
C GLY A 235 1.64 -0.90 15.15
N VAL A 236 0.75 -0.29 15.94
CA VAL A 236 0.58 1.17 16.04
C VAL A 236 1.29 1.71 17.27
N GLN A 237 2.19 2.67 17.04
CA GLN A 237 2.79 3.47 18.12
C GLN A 237 1.86 4.62 18.49
N ILE A 238 1.41 4.71 19.75
CA ILE A 238 0.56 5.80 20.24
C ILE A 238 1.44 6.86 20.90
N SER A 239 1.40 8.09 20.39
CA SER A 239 1.99 9.27 21.03
C SER A 239 0.89 10.27 21.41
N ALA A 240 1.12 11.09 22.44
CA ALA A 240 0.08 11.98 22.93
C ALA A 240 0.62 13.33 23.43
N ILE A 241 -0.17 14.38 23.20
CA ILE A 241 -0.04 15.70 23.84
C ILE A 241 -1.28 15.93 24.71
N ALA A 242 -1.10 15.88 26.03
CA ALA A 242 -2.19 16.03 26.97
C ALA A 242 -2.45 17.50 27.34
N THR A 243 -3.71 17.94 27.27
CA THR A 243 -4.12 19.27 27.75
C THR A 243 -4.13 19.32 29.30
N PRO A 244 -3.93 20.51 29.90
CA PRO A 244 -3.89 20.64 31.35
C PRO A 244 -5.25 20.40 32.01
N GLY A 245 -5.24 20.09 33.32
CA GLY A 245 -6.44 20.09 34.17
C GLY A 245 -7.15 18.75 34.34
N ARG A 246 -6.70 17.69 33.66
CA ARG A 246 -7.23 16.32 33.80
C ARG A 246 -6.10 15.35 34.15
N ASP A 247 -6.44 14.25 34.83
CA ASP A 247 -5.47 13.19 35.09
C ASP A 247 -4.96 12.59 33.77
N THR A 248 -3.67 12.28 33.71
CA THR A 248 -3.00 11.77 32.51
C THR A 248 -2.38 10.38 32.73
N GLY A 249 -2.56 9.77 33.90
CA GLY A 249 -1.90 8.50 34.25
C GLY A 249 -2.14 7.40 33.22
N ALA A 250 -3.42 7.09 32.97
CA ALA A 250 -3.82 6.06 32.01
C ALA A 250 -3.31 6.33 30.58
N LEU A 251 -3.47 7.58 30.09
CA LEU A 251 -3.00 7.98 28.77
C LEU A 251 -1.47 7.84 28.64
N SER A 252 -0.71 8.32 29.63
CA SER A 252 0.76 8.22 29.61
C SER A 252 1.25 6.77 29.70
N ALA A 253 0.54 5.91 30.44
CA ALA A 253 0.83 4.48 30.49
C ALA A 253 0.59 3.82 29.13
N ALA A 254 -0.56 4.07 28.49
CA ALA A 254 -0.86 3.52 27.16
C ALA A 254 0.17 3.94 26.09
N VAL A 255 0.63 5.20 26.15
CA VAL A 255 1.72 5.70 25.28
C VAL A 255 3.02 4.94 25.55
N GLY A 256 3.40 4.73 26.82
CA GLY A 256 4.60 3.99 27.19
C GLY A 256 4.57 2.53 26.75
N GLU A 257 3.43 1.85 26.93
CA GLU A 257 3.23 0.44 26.55
C GLU A 257 3.27 0.19 25.04
N THR A 258 3.08 1.23 24.22
CA THR A 258 3.20 1.19 22.74
C THR A 258 4.49 1.82 22.22
N GLY A 259 5.39 2.24 23.11
CA GLY A 259 6.69 2.80 22.78
C GLY A 259 6.64 4.20 22.15
N GLY A 260 5.56 4.95 22.34
CA GLY A 260 5.43 6.31 21.82
C GLY A 260 5.95 7.39 22.76
N GLN A 261 5.69 8.65 22.40
CA GLN A 261 6.14 9.82 23.17
C GLN A 261 4.95 10.54 23.82
N PHE A 262 5.09 10.89 25.09
CA PHE A 262 4.09 11.62 25.86
C PHE A 262 4.60 13.01 26.23
N PHE A 263 3.82 14.04 25.91
CA PHE A 263 4.08 15.41 26.31
C PHE A 263 2.85 16.05 26.96
N ARG A 264 3.08 17.05 27.81
CA ARG A 264 2.03 17.97 28.25
C ARG A 264 2.01 19.17 27.32
N PHE A 265 0.82 19.62 26.95
CA PHE A 265 0.66 20.76 26.06
C PHE A 265 1.34 22.00 26.64
N ASP A 266 2.25 22.56 25.87
CA ASP A 266 2.92 23.83 26.13
C ASP A 266 2.87 24.64 24.82
N PRO A 267 2.09 25.73 24.75
CA PRO A 267 1.89 26.47 23.50
C PRO A 267 3.21 27.03 22.94
N ALA A 268 4.21 27.30 23.79
CA ALA A 268 5.51 27.80 23.34
C ALA A 268 6.41 26.70 22.75
N ARG A 269 6.09 25.42 23.00
CA ARG A 269 6.94 24.28 22.63
C ARG A 269 6.22 23.22 21.79
N VAL A 270 4.93 23.39 21.50
CA VAL A 270 4.11 22.39 20.81
C VAL A 270 4.71 21.93 19.47
N ASP A 271 5.24 22.86 18.67
CA ASP A 271 5.90 22.52 17.40
C ASP A 271 7.10 21.59 17.63
N GLY A 272 7.97 21.90 18.61
CA GLY A 272 9.11 21.06 18.96
C GLY A 272 8.74 19.72 19.61
N GLN A 273 7.63 19.67 20.37
CA GLN A 273 7.08 18.43 20.91
C GLN A 273 6.58 17.51 19.79
N LEU A 274 5.91 18.08 18.78
CA LEU A 274 5.43 17.35 17.61
C LEU A 274 6.56 16.89 16.69
N ASP A 275 7.61 17.70 16.53
CA ASP A 275 8.84 17.30 15.84
C ASP A 275 9.49 16.10 16.55
N ALA A 276 9.56 16.11 17.88
CA ALA A 276 10.11 15.00 18.66
C ALA A 276 9.29 13.71 18.52
N ILE A 277 7.95 13.81 18.57
CA ILE A 277 7.04 12.67 18.32
C ILE A 277 7.32 12.06 16.94
N ARG A 278 7.41 12.90 15.91
CA ARG A 278 7.64 12.43 14.53
C ARG A 278 9.03 11.84 14.34
N ALA A 279 10.06 12.43 14.93
CA ALA A 279 11.42 11.91 14.87
C ALA A 279 11.51 10.52 15.53
N ALA A 280 10.85 10.32 16.68
CA ALA A 280 10.79 9.03 17.35
C ALA A 280 10.06 7.98 16.50
N ALA A 281 8.97 8.36 15.82
CA ALA A 281 8.25 7.48 14.90
C ALA A 281 9.03 7.18 13.60
N ALA A 282 10.01 8.01 13.23
CA ALA A 282 10.82 7.82 12.03
C ALA A 282 11.95 6.80 12.22
N ALA A 283 12.40 6.54 13.47
CA ALA A 283 13.47 5.61 13.76
C ALA A 283 13.15 4.17 13.25
N PRO A 284 14.10 3.46 12.60
CA PRO A 284 13.85 2.11 12.13
C PRO A 284 13.66 1.14 13.30
N PRO A 285 12.59 0.33 13.34
CA PRO A 285 12.62 -0.91 14.10
C PRO A 285 13.58 -1.90 13.41
N GLU A 286 14.35 -2.68 14.17
CA GLU A 286 15.20 -3.73 13.61
C GLU A 286 14.34 -4.75 12.84
N GLY A 287 14.64 -4.97 11.55
CA GLY A 287 14.26 -6.19 10.84
C GLY A 287 12.95 -6.23 10.05
N ILE A 288 12.46 -5.11 9.50
CA ILE A 288 11.30 -5.16 8.57
C ILE A 288 11.79 -5.36 7.13
N ASP A 289 11.59 -6.56 6.60
CA ASP A 289 11.87 -6.93 5.21
C ASP A 289 10.79 -6.33 4.29
N VAL A 290 10.99 -5.09 3.83
CA VAL A 290 10.02 -4.39 2.96
C VAL A 290 10.06 -4.98 1.55
N ARG A 291 8.92 -5.54 1.11
CA ARG A 291 8.78 -6.10 -0.22
C ARG A 291 8.12 -5.12 -1.19
N GLU A 292 8.81 -4.77 -2.26
CA GLU A 292 8.29 -3.92 -3.32
C GLU A 292 8.08 -4.72 -4.62
N ASP A 293 6.99 -4.38 -5.33
CA ASP A 293 6.63 -4.95 -6.63
C ASP A 293 7.35 -4.13 -7.72
N SER A 294 8.32 -4.73 -8.41
CA SER A 294 9.15 -4.06 -9.42
C SER A 294 9.01 -4.73 -10.79
N PRO A 295 7.96 -4.40 -11.56
CA PRO A 295 7.72 -5.04 -12.85
C PRO A 295 8.60 -4.48 -13.98
N VAL A 296 9.46 -3.48 -13.73
CA VAL A 296 10.14 -2.69 -14.77
C VAL A 296 11.03 -3.56 -15.65
N VAL A 297 11.88 -4.40 -15.06
CA VAL A 297 12.78 -5.28 -15.84
C VAL A 297 11.96 -6.28 -16.66
N ALA A 298 10.91 -6.84 -16.08
CA ALA A 298 10.04 -7.79 -16.76
C ALA A 298 9.26 -7.14 -17.93
N LEU A 299 8.80 -5.90 -17.77
CA LEU A 299 8.17 -5.11 -18.82
C LEU A 299 9.15 -4.78 -19.96
N ILE A 300 10.39 -4.41 -19.65
CA ILE A 300 11.44 -4.15 -20.66
C ILE A 300 11.69 -5.41 -21.50
N VAL A 301 11.81 -6.58 -20.86
CA VAL A 301 12.02 -7.84 -21.57
C VAL A 301 10.82 -8.21 -22.46
N ALA A 302 9.59 -8.06 -21.97
CA ALA A 302 8.38 -8.31 -22.75
C ALA A 302 8.28 -7.39 -23.98
N LEU A 303 8.65 -6.12 -23.82
CA LEU A 303 8.65 -5.12 -24.89
C LEU A 303 9.73 -5.44 -25.95
N ALA A 304 10.92 -5.87 -25.52
CA ALA A 304 11.98 -6.32 -26.43
C ALA A 304 11.58 -7.57 -27.24
N LEU A 305 10.96 -8.58 -26.60
CA LEU A 305 10.47 -9.78 -27.28
C LEU A 305 9.36 -9.46 -28.29
N SER A 306 8.47 -8.54 -27.95
CA SER A 306 7.40 -8.06 -28.84
C SER A 306 7.97 -7.38 -30.09
N ALA A 307 8.99 -6.54 -29.93
CA ALA A 307 9.68 -5.89 -31.04
C ALA A 307 10.40 -6.88 -31.95
N LEU A 308 11.09 -7.88 -31.37
CA LEU A 308 11.75 -8.94 -32.14
C LEU A 308 10.76 -9.77 -32.95
N LEU A 309 9.60 -10.10 -32.37
CA LEU A 309 8.52 -10.82 -33.06
C LEU A 309 7.95 -10.00 -34.24
N ALA A 310 7.76 -8.70 -34.05
CA ALA A 310 7.29 -7.82 -35.13
C ALA A 310 8.28 -7.76 -36.30
N VAL A 311 9.58 -7.65 -36.01
CA VAL A 311 10.65 -7.65 -37.01
C VAL A 311 10.74 -8.99 -37.73
N SER A 312 10.63 -10.11 -37.01
CA SER A 312 10.67 -11.45 -37.63
C SER A 312 9.48 -11.68 -38.56
N LEU A 313 8.28 -11.25 -38.18
CA LEU A 313 7.10 -11.35 -39.04
C LEU A 313 7.21 -10.48 -40.30
N LEU A 314 7.76 -9.26 -40.19
CA LEU A 314 8.01 -8.39 -41.33
C LEU A 314 9.05 -8.98 -42.31
N ALA A 315 10.09 -9.62 -41.79
CA ALA A 315 11.13 -10.26 -42.61
C ALA A 315 10.62 -11.52 -43.35
N VAL A 316 9.59 -12.18 -42.83
CA VAL A 316 8.96 -13.36 -43.46
C VAL A 316 7.93 -12.97 -44.52
N ARG A 317 7.40 -11.75 -44.44
CA ARG A 317 6.39 -11.22 -45.38
C ARG A 317 6.99 -10.66 -46.67
N ARG A 318 8.32 -10.51 -46.74
CA ARG A 318 9.10 -10.09 -47.93
C ARG A 318 9.78 -11.30 -48.57
#